data_AF-T0ZP84-F1
#
_entry.id   AF-T0ZP84-F1
#
_cell.length_a   1.000
_cell.length_b   1.000
_cell.length_c   1.000
_cell.angle_alpha   90.00
_cell.angle_beta   90.00
_cell.angle_gamma   90.00
#
_symmetry.space_group_name_H-M   'P 1'
#
loop_
_entity.id
_entity.type
_entity.pdbx_description
1 polymer ?
#
loop_
_entity_poly.entity_id
_entity_poly.type
_entity_poly.pdbx_seq_one_letter_code
_entity_poly.pdbx_strand_id
1 'polypeptide(L)'
;EVHGNDLIAATQGRAIWVLDDVTPLRQLSSAVLASTAHLFAPEVAWRVHWNNNQDTPLPPGTPQGRNPPDGVPIDYWLGPHTHGPVTLAIYDFAGKRVRRFASDAVPRPIHAFRYFAKGWLKPPKRLSAAPGMHRFVWNLRYARPPAISYQYSMAAVWGENTPTAVDGPFVLPVSTRWC
;
A
#
# COMPACT_ATOMS: atom_id res chain seq x y z
N GLU A 1 13.63 19.00 -10.55
CA GLU A 1 12.36 19.50 -11.12
C GLU A 1 11.20 18.87 -10.38
N VAL A 2 10.07 19.57 -10.23
CA VAL A 2 8.85 18.98 -9.68
C VAL A 2 7.86 18.86 -10.84
N HIS A 3 7.40 17.64 -11.11
CA HIS A 3 6.44 17.36 -12.17
C HIS A 3 5.19 16.74 -11.54
N GLY A 4 4.07 17.48 -11.54
CA GLY A 4 2.88 17.09 -10.78
C GLY A 4 3.17 17.01 -9.28
N ASN A 5 3.05 15.81 -8.72
CA ASN A 5 3.37 15.49 -7.33
C ASN A 5 4.69 14.71 -7.17
N ASP A 6 5.51 14.59 -8.21
CA ASP A 6 6.78 13.87 -8.12
C ASP A 6 7.97 14.83 -8.13
N LEU A 7 8.97 14.54 -7.30
CA LEU A 7 10.25 15.27 -7.29
C LEU A 7 11.29 14.48 -8.06
N ILE A 8 11.76 15.07 -9.16
CA ILE A 8 12.78 14.49 -10.03
C ILE A 8 14.12 15.19 -9.77
N ALA A 9 15.13 14.41 -9.44
CA ALA A 9 16.51 14.87 -9.29
C ALA A 9 17.42 14.09 -10.24
N ALA A 10 18.25 14.81 -11.00
CA ALA A 10 19.21 14.20 -11.92
C ALA A 10 20.61 14.78 -11.71
N THR A 11 21.62 13.94 -11.89
CA THR A 11 23.02 14.37 -12.02
C THR A 11 23.38 14.34 -13.50
N GLN A 12 24.34 15.17 -13.96
CA GLN A 12 24.71 15.28 -15.39
C GLN A 12 25.14 13.92 -15.99
N GLY A 13 24.18 13.15 -16.48
CA GLY A 13 24.37 11.88 -17.19
C GLY A 13 24.67 10.64 -16.35
N ARG A 14 24.54 10.66 -15.02
CA ARG A 14 24.97 9.52 -14.16
C ARG A 14 23.89 8.90 -13.28
N ALA A 15 22.81 9.62 -13.01
CA ALA A 15 21.68 9.10 -12.25
C ALA A 15 20.44 9.98 -12.44
N ILE A 16 19.27 9.32 -12.43
CA ILE A 16 17.96 9.95 -12.23
C ILE A 16 17.33 9.32 -10.98
N TRP A 17 16.76 10.16 -10.14
CA TRP A 17 16.02 9.80 -8.94
C TRP A 17 14.63 10.42 -9.02
N VAL A 18 13.62 9.62 -8.73
CA VAL A 18 12.23 10.07 -8.63
C VAL A 18 11.75 9.76 -7.21
N LEU A 19 11.30 10.78 -6.50
CA LEU A 19 10.57 10.64 -5.26
C LEU A 19 9.09 10.78 -5.58
N ASP A 20 8.40 9.65 -5.57
CA ASP A 20 6.98 9.56 -5.90
C ASP A 20 6.11 10.15 -4.79
N ASP A 21 5.15 10.97 -5.18
CA ASP A 21 4.12 11.56 -4.33
C ASP A 21 4.67 12.37 -3.13
N VAL A 22 5.03 13.62 -3.40
CA VAL A 22 5.39 14.65 -2.41
C VAL A 22 4.17 15.35 -1.79
N THR A 23 2.94 14.85 -2.01
CA THR A 23 1.71 15.43 -1.45
C THR A 23 1.76 15.58 0.09
N PRO A 24 2.26 14.59 0.87
CA PRO A 24 2.40 14.77 2.32
C PRO A 24 3.38 15.88 2.69
N LEU A 25 4.46 16.06 1.92
CA LEU A 25 5.43 17.13 2.16
C LEU A 25 4.83 18.52 1.96
N ARG A 26 3.89 18.67 1.03
CA ARG A 26 3.17 19.94 0.81
C ARG A 26 2.15 20.25 1.90
N GLN A 27 1.59 19.21 2.52
CA GLN A 27 0.61 19.35 3.61
C GLN A 27 1.27 19.48 4.99
N LEU A 28 2.56 19.14 5.10
CA LEU A 28 3.31 19.27 6.36
C LEU A 28 3.38 20.73 6.81
N SER A 29 3.07 20.94 8.08
CA SER A 29 3.15 22.23 8.75
C SER A 29 3.57 22.05 10.21
N SER A 30 3.98 23.14 10.87
CA SER A 30 4.29 23.11 12.31
C SER A 30 3.10 22.62 13.14
N ALA A 31 1.86 22.90 12.71
CA ALA A 31 0.66 22.41 13.37
C ALA A 31 0.51 20.88 13.24
N VAL A 32 0.80 20.32 12.06
CA VAL A 32 0.82 18.85 11.86
C VAL A 32 1.87 18.22 12.77
N LEU A 33 3.09 18.76 12.80
CA LEU A 33 4.19 18.25 13.61
C LEU A 33 3.96 18.40 15.13
N ALA A 34 3.06 19.28 15.55
CA ALA A 34 2.67 19.47 16.95
C ALA A 34 1.45 18.64 17.36
N SER A 35 0.75 18.00 16.41
CA SER A 35 -0.47 17.23 16.70
C SER A 35 -0.15 15.92 17.45
N THR A 36 -1.15 15.09 17.77
CA THR A 36 -0.88 13.71 18.23
C THR A 36 -0.81 12.75 17.05
N ALA A 37 -1.71 12.91 16.09
CA ALA A 37 -1.72 12.14 14.87
C ALA A 37 -2.33 13.00 13.75
N HIS A 38 -1.86 12.78 12.53
CA HIS A 38 -2.38 13.46 11.36
C HIS A 38 -2.48 12.47 10.20
N LEU A 39 -3.62 12.47 9.51
CA LEU A 39 -3.84 11.70 8.29
C LEU A 39 -3.77 12.66 7.11
N PHE A 40 -2.86 12.42 6.18
CA PHE A 40 -2.72 13.28 5.01
C PHE A 40 -3.80 12.96 3.98
N ALA A 41 -4.24 13.98 3.24
CA ALA A 41 -5.12 13.75 2.09
C ALA A 41 -4.31 12.99 1.02
N PRO A 42 -4.76 11.80 0.59
CA PRO A 42 -4.06 11.03 -0.42
C PRO A 42 -4.22 11.67 -1.80
N GLU A 43 -3.25 11.43 -2.69
CA GLU A 43 -3.39 11.72 -4.11
C GLU A 43 -4.49 10.85 -4.76
N VAL A 44 -5.00 11.28 -5.91
CA VAL A 44 -5.85 10.46 -6.77
C VAL A 44 -5.08 9.19 -7.17
N ALA A 45 -5.47 8.06 -6.59
CA ALA A 45 -4.87 6.78 -6.93
C ALA A 45 -5.58 6.10 -8.11
N TRP A 46 -4.79 5.42 -8.94
CA TRP A 46 -5.29 4.61 -10.03
C TRP A 46 -5.44 3.15 -9.59
N ARG A 47 -6.58 2.55 -9.93
CA ARG A 47 -6.76 1.11 -9.79
C ARG A 47 -6.17 0.41 -11.01
N VAL A 48 -5.09 -0.32 -10.81
CA VAL A 48 -4.44 -1.10 -11.86
C VAL A 48 -4.83 -2.56 -11.71
N HIS A 49 -5.07 -3.24 -12.82
CA HIS A 49 -5.27 -4.69 -12.80
C HIS A 49 -3.91 -5.38 -12.79
N TRP A 50 -3.77 -6.39 -11.92
CA TRP A 50 -2.57 -7.22 -11.92
C TRP A 50 -2.39 -7.91 -13.27
N ASN A 51 -1.15 -8.18 -13.62
CA ASN A 51 -0.83 -8.96 -14.81
C ASN A 51 -1.55 -10.32 -14.75
N ASN A 52 -2.37 -10.62 -15.75
CA ASN A 52 -3.05 -11.92 -15.87
C ASN A 52 -2.22 -12.94 -16.66
N ASN A 53 -1.00 -12.59 -17.06
CA ASN A 53 -0.12 -13.50 -17.76
C ASN A 53 0.23 -14.70 -16.87
N GLN A 54 0.17 -15.89 -17.45
CA GLN A 54 0.50 -17.14 -16.77
C GLN A 54 1.90 -17.65 -17.13
N ASP A 55 2.65 -16.89 -17.94
CA ASP A 55 4.03 -17.22 -18.29
C ASP A 55 4.94 -17.26 -17.07
N THR A 56 6.06 -17.97 -17.25
CA THR A 56 7.13 -18.06 -16.26
C THR A 56 7.58 -16.66 -15.80
N PRO A 57 7.54 -16.37 -14.49
CA PRO A 57 8.11 -15.15 -13.93
C PRO A 57 9.54 -14.92 -14.41
N LEU A 58 9.88 -13.65 -14.64
CA LEU A 58 11.24 -13.28 -15.02
C LEU A 58 12.26 -13.75 -13.95
N PRO A 59 13.44 -14.25 -14.35
CA PRO A 59 14.46 -14.70 -13.40
C PRO A 59 14.89 -13.57 -12.44
N PRO A 60 15.21 -13.88 -11.17
CA PRO A 60 15.63 -12.89 -10.17
C PRO A 60 16.82 -12.01 -10.57
N GLY A 61 17.71 -12.50 -11.45
CA GLY A 61 18.87 -11.77 -11.95
C GLY A 61 18.56 -10.77 -13.07
N THR A 62 17.31 -10.72 -13.55
CA THR A 62 16.89 -9.77 -14.59
C THR A 62 16.67 -8.40 -13.95
N PRO A 63 17.32 -7.31 -14.42
CA PRO A 63 17.07 -5.97 -13.92
C PRO A 63 15.61 -5.59 -14.13
N GLN A 64 14.93 -5.12 -13.07
CA GLN A 64 13.55 -4.65 -13.14
C GLN A 64 13.38 -3.32 -12.42
N GLY A 65 12.61 -2.44 -13.04
CA GLY A 65 12.05 -1.27 -12.37
C GLY A 65 11.00 -1.70 -11.35
N ARG A 66 10.86 -0.94 -10.27
CA ARG A 66 9.76 -1.15 -9.32
C ARG A 66 8.52 -0.46 -9.83
N ASN A 67 7.43 -1.21 -9.97
CA ASN A 67 6.14 -0.62 -10.25
C ASN A 67 5.65 0.15 -9.01
N PRO A 68 4.77 1.15 -9.21
CA PRO A 68 4.04 1.76 -8.12
C PRO A 68 3.30 0.71 -7.29
N PRO A 69 3.05 0.97 -5.99
CA PRO A 69 2.31 0.05 -5.15
C PRO A 69 0.92 -0.26 -5.71
N ASP A 70 0.48 -1.52 -5.62
CA ASP A 70 -0.87 -1.93 -5.99
C ASP A 70 -1.90 -1.48 -4.93
N GLY A 71 -2.33 -0.22 -5.03
CA GLY A 71 -3.31 0.38 -4.14
C GLY A 71 -3.13 1.88 -3.94
N VAL A 72 -3.86 2.42 -2.95
CA VAL A 72 -3.76 3.81 -2.51
C VAL A 72 -2.69 3.92 -1.43
N PRO A 73 -1.64 4.75 -1.61
CA PRO A 73 -0.79 5.19 -0.52
C PRO A 73 -1.60 6.05 0.46
N ILE A 74 -1.59 5.67 1.73
CA ILE A 74 -2.21 6.41 2.82
C ILE A 74 -1.07 6.82 3.75
N ASP A 75 -0.75 8.10 3.71
CA ASP A 75 0.28 8.69 4.54
C ASP A 75 -0.31 9.22 5.84
N TYR A 76 0.39 8.98 6.93
CA TYR A 76 0.01 9.49 8.25
C TYR A 76 1.23 9.79 9.09
N TRP A 77 1.05 10.71 10.02
CA TRP A 77 2.06 11.13 10.99
C TRP A 77 1.59 10.78 12.40
N LEU A 78 2.51 10.31 13.23
CA LEU A 78 2.31 10.05 14.66
C LEU A 78 3.32 10.85 15.47
N GLY A 79 2.83 11.62 16.43
CA GLY A 79 3.66 12.46 17.29
C GLY A 79 4.60 11.63 18.17
N PRO A 80 5.70 12.25 18.67
CA PRO A 80 6.74 11.57 19.45
C PRO A 80 6.22 10.87 20.72
N HIS A 81 5.12 11.36 21.28
CA HIS A 81 4.50 10.84 22.51
C HIS A 81 3.30 9.92 22.22
N THR A 82 3.13 9.45 20.99
CA THR A 82 2.03 8.54 20.63
C THR A 82 2.39 7.12 21.04
N HIS A 83 1.52 6.49 21.82
CA HIS A 83 1.68 5.13 22.31
C HIS A 83 0.41 4.30 22.06
N GLY A 84 0.59 2.98 21.98
CA GLY A 84 -0.51 2.04 21.81
C GLY A 84 -0.85 1.73 20.34
N PRO A 85 -1.90 0.93 20.11
CA PRO A 85 -2.25 0.48 18.78
C PRO A 85 -2.88 1.60 17.95
N VAL A 86 -2.52 1.65 16.66
CA VAL A 86 -3.06 2.58 15.68
C VAL A 86 -4.09 1.86 14.82
N THR A 87 -5.24 2.48 14.65
CA THR A 87 -6.31 1.95 13.80
C THR A 87 -6.61 2.89 12.65
N LEU A 88 -6.73 2.32 11.46
CA LEU A 88 -7.17 3.02 10.24
C LEU A 88 -8.52 2.46 9.82
N ALA A 89 -9.53 3.33 9.71
CA ALA A 89 -10.85 2.97 9.21
C ALA A 89 -11.13 3.72 7.91
N ILE A 90 -11.66 3.00 6.93
CA ILE A 90 -12.04 3.54 5.63
C ILE A 90 -13.55 3.40 5.48
N TYR A 91 -14.19 4.47 5.04
CA TYR A 91 -15.63 4.59 4.87
C TYR A 91 -15.95 4.88 3.41
N ASP A 92 -17.14 4.48 2.97
CA ASP A 92 -17.69 4.90 1.68
C ASP A 92 -18.41 6.25 1.80
N PHE A 93 -18.95 6.74 0.69
CA PHE A 93 -19.70 7.99 0.63
C PHE A 93 -20.99 8.01 1.46
N ALA A 94 -21.54 6.84 1.79
CA ALA A 94 -22.71 6.71 2.65
C ALA A 94 -22.33 6.66 4.15
N GLY A 95 -21.05 6.85 4.48
CA GLY A 95 -20.52 6.75 5.84
C GLY A 95 -20.44 5.31 6.35
N LYS A 96 -20.61 4.30 5.50
CA LYS A 96 -20.50 2.89 5.89
C LYS A 96 -19.04 2.47 5.87
N ARG A 97 -18.59 1.83 6.96
CA ARG A 97 -17.22 1.34 7.08
C ARG A 97 -16.96 0.20 6.11
N VAL A 98 -16.04 0.42 5.18
CA VAL A 98 -15.60 -0.54 4.16
C VAL A 98 -14.49 -1.44 4.68
N ARG A 99 -13.50 -0.85 5.35
CA ARG A 99 -12.34 -1.57 5.89
C ARG A 99 -11.89 -0.97 7.22
N ARG A 100 -11.31 -1.83 8.06
CA ARG A 100 -10.58 -1.44 9.25
C ARG A 100 -9.27 -2.21 9.29
N PHE A 101 -8.21 -1.52 9.67
CA PHE A 101 -6.89 -2.06 9.90
C PHE A 101 -6.42 -1.62 11.29
N ALA A 102 -5.56 -2.43 11.91
CA ALA A 102 -4.96 -2.12 13.19
C ALA A 102 -3.51 -2.59 13.21
N SER A 103 -2.62 -1.84 13.86
CA SER A 103 -1.19 -2.16 13.94
C SER A 103 -0.91 -3.45 14.71
N ASP A 104 -1.76 -3.78 15.67
CA ASP A 104 -1.72 -4.97 16.53
C ASP A 104 -2.58 -6.14 15.99
N ALA A 105 -3.18 -5.99 14.80
CA ALA A 105 -4.01 -7.03 14.22
C ALA A 105 -3.20 -8.32 13.99
N VAL A 106 -3.65 -9.43 14.55
CA VAL A 106 -3.10 -10.75 14.27
C VAL A 106 -3.57 -11.19 12.87
N PRO A 107 -2.68 -11.39 11.88
CA PRO A 107 -3.10 -11.85 10.57
C PRO A 107 -3.66 -13.26 10.69
N ARG A 108 -4.78 -13.48 10.02
CA ARG A 108 -5.29 -14.84 9.86
C ARG A 108 -4.46 -15.51 8.77
N PRO A 109 -3.81 -16.65 9.05
CA PRO A 109 -3.06 -17.37 8.03
C PRO A 109 -4.03 -17.83 6.94
N ILE A 110 -3.66 -17.58 5.69
CA ILE A 110 -4.37 -18.12 4.53
C ILE A 110 -3.65 -19.40 4.14
N HIS A 111 -4.34 -20.52 4.25
CA HIS A 111 -3.82 -21.81 3.82
C HIS A 111 -4.01 -21.95 2.32
N ALA A 112 -2.90 -21.87 1.58
CA ALA A 112 -2.83 -22.09 0.14
C ALA A 112 -1.63 -23.01 -0.15
N PHE A 113 -1.81 -23.97 -1.07
CA PHE A 113 -0.71 -24.83 -1.50
C PHE A 113 0.37 -23.99 -2.19
N ARG A 114 1.58 -23.98 -1.62
CA ARG A 114 2.72 -23.25 -2.16
C ARG A 114 3.52 -24.17 -3.08
N TYR A 115 3.39 -23.97 -4.39
CA TYR A 115 4.11 -24.72 -5.42
C TYR A 115 5.50 -24.13 -5.76
N PHE A 116 5.94 -23.09 -5.05
CA PHE A 116 7.20 -22.38 -5.28
C PHE A 116 8.03 -22.18 -4.00
N ALA A 117 9.28 -21.73 -4.16
CA ALA A 117 10.21 -21.52 -3.05
C ALA A 117 9.76 -20.39 -2.10
N LYS A 118 10.00 -20.54 -0.79
CA LYS A 118 9.57 -19.55 0.23
C LYS A 118 10.09 -18.12 -0.04
N GLY A 119 11.21 -17.95 -0.74
CA GLY A 119 11.82 -16.65 -1.04
C GLY A 119 10.95 -15.69 -1.88
N TRP A 120 9.92 -16.20 -2.55
CA TRP A 120 8.93 -15.40 -3.29
C TRP A 120 7.80 -14.84 -2.40
N LEU A 121 7.75 -15.21 -1.12
CA LEU A 121 6.83 -14.60 -0.16
C LEU A 121 7.47 -13.38 0.50
N LYS A 122 6.70 -12.31 0.67
CA LYS A 122 7.09 -11.14 1.47
C LYS A 122 6.12 -10.95 2.63
N PRO A 123 6.58 -10.44 3.78
CA PRO A 123 5.68 -10.09 4.87
C PRO A 123 4.61 -9.09 4.39
N PRO A 124 3.35 -9.25 4.81
CA PRO A 124 2.33 -8.25 4.52
C PRO A 124 2.72 -6.91 5.14
N LYS A 125 2.57 -5.82 4.38
CA LYS A 125 2.72 -4.46 4.92
C LYS A 125 1.62 -4.23 5.97
N ARG A 126 2.03 -3.75 7.15
CA ARG A 126 1.14 -3.48 8.29
C ARG A 126 1.15 -2.00 8.62
N LEU A 127 0.14 -1.56 9.36
CA LEU A 127 0.22 -0.25 10.00
C LEU A 127 1.32 -0.26 11.05
N SER A 128 2.15 0.77 10.98
CA SER A 128 3.13 1.11 12.01
C SER A 128 2.47 1.99 13.07
N ALA A 129 2.79 1.72 14.33
CA ALA A 129 2.42 2.54 15.48
C ALA A 129 3.63 3.30 16.07
N ALA A 130 4.80 3.22 15.43
CA ALA A 130 5.98 3.95 15.87
C ALA A 130 5.77 5.47 15.65
N PRO A 131 6.40 6.36 16.44
CA PRO A 131 6.40 7.78 16.12
C PRO A 131 7.02 8.10 14.76
N GLY A 132 6.56 9.17 14.12
CA GLY A 132 7.07 9.67 12.84
C GLY A 132 6.09 9.52 11.66
N MET A 133 6.63 9.67 10.45
CA MET A 133 5.90 9.54 9.19
C MET A 133 5.83 8.08 8.74
N HIS A 134 4.64 7.66 8.30
CA HIS A 134 4.38 6.31 7.80
C HIS A 134 3.53 6.33 6.54
N ARG A 135 3.76 5.35 5.66
CA ARG A 135 2.96 5.09 4.46
C ARG A 135 2.37 3.70 4.54
N PHE A 136 1.04 3.61 4.49
CA PHE A 136 0.31 2.35 4.40
C PHE A 136 -0.37 2.24 3.04
N VAL A 137 -0.18 1.13 2.32
CA VAL A 137 -0.81 0.93 1.00
C VAL A 137 -2.05 0.07 1.15
N TRP A 138 -3.21 0.62 0.80
CA TRP A 138 -4.47 -0.12 0.77
C TRP A 138 -4.84 -0.53 -0.65
N ASN A 139 -5.01 -1.84 -0.86
CA ASN A 139 -5.32 -2.45 -2.16
C ASN A 139 -6.74 -2.18 -2.71
N LEU A 140 -7.49 -1.22 -2.18
CA LEU A 140 -8.84 -0.86 -2.64
C LEU A 140 -9.87 -2.00 -2.60
N ARG A 141 -9.69 -3.01 -1.74
CA ARG A 141 -10.61 -4.17 -1.65
C ARG A 141 -11.32 -4.28 -0.31
N TYR A 142 -12.54 -4.79 -0.37
CA TYR A 142 -13.28 -5.30 0.78
C TYR A 142 -12.54 -6.46 1.45
N ALA A 143 -13.01 -6.87 2.64
CA ALA A 143 -12.50 -8.06 3.30
C ALA A 143 -12.59 -9.27 2.37
N ARG A 144 -11.56 -10.12 2.40
CA ARG A 144 -11.56 -11.35 1.64
C ARG A 144 -12.71 -12.25 2.14
N PRO A 145 -13.56 -12.76 1.24
CA PRO A 145 -14.62 -13.67 1.65
C PRO A 145 -14.02 -15.03 2.06
N PRO A 146 -14.70 -15.79 2.94
CA PRO A 146 -14.37 -17.19 3.13
C PRO A 146 -14.44 -17.95 1.80
N ALA A 147 -13.42 -18.74 1.50
CA ALA A 147 -13.37 -19.60 0.32
C ALA A 147 -13.01 -21.04 0.74
N ILE A 148 -13.46 -22.02 -0.05
CA ILE A 148 -13.15 -23.45 0.14
C ILE A 148 -11.63 -23.69 0.00
N SER A 149 -11.01 -23.01 -0.96
CA SER A 149 -9.57 -23.07 -1.19
C SER A 149 -9.02 -21.71 -1.61
N TYR A 150 -7.74 -21.51 -1.30
CA TYR A 150 -6.95 -20.38 -1.77
C TYR A 150 -5.76 -20.92 -2.56
N GLN A 151 -5.34 -20.17 -3.57
CA GLN A 151 -4.23 -20.50 -4.45
C GLN A 151 -3.35 -19.28 -4.65
N TYR A 152 -2.06 -19.50 -4.82
CA TYR A 152 -1.15 -18.42 -5.20
C TYR A 152 -1.23 -18.17 -6.71
N SER A 153 -1.09 -16.91 -7.11
CA SER A 153 -0.99 -16.54 -8.52
C SER A 153 0.32 -17.00 -9.14
N MET A 154 0.26 -17.44 -10.39
CA MET A 154 1.43 -17.74 -11.23
C MET A 154 2.15 -16.46 -11.70
N ALA A 155 1.47 -15.31 -11.69
CA ALA A 155 2.02 -13.99 -12.00
C ALA A 155 2.84 -13.39 -10.84
N ALA A 156 3.80 -14.14 -10.30
CA ALA A 156 4.68 -13.69 -9.23
C ALA A 156 5.77 -12.74 -9.78
N VAL A 157 6.16 -11.74 -8.98
CA VAL A 157 7.26 -10.82 -9.30
C VAL A 157 8.32 -10.96 -8.21
N TRP A 158 9.58 -11.17 -8.62
CA TRP A 158 10.66 -11.29 -7.64
C TRP A 158 10.83 -9.99 -6.86
N GLY A 159 10.90 -10.09 -5.53
CA GLY A 159 11.00 -8.92 -4.65
C GLY A 159 9.65 -8.39 -4.15
N GLU A 160 8.53 -8.78 -4.76
CA GLU A 160 7.18 -8.47 -4.30
C GLU A 160 6.53 -9.68 -3.60
N ASN A 161 5.44 -9.44 -2.87
CA ASN A 161 4.68 -10.54 -2.26
C ASN A 161 3.85 -11.26 -3.33
N THR A 162 4.00 -12.59 -3.48
CA THR A 162 3.09 -13.34 -4.36
C THR A 162 1.64 -13.25 -3.86
N PRO A 163 0.71 -12.73 -4.68
CA PRO A 163 -0.68 -12.59 -4.27
C PRO A 163 -1.38 -13.94 -4.19
N THR A 164 -2.39 -14.02 -3.32
CA THR A 164 -3.26 -15.20 -3.17
C THR A 164 -4.65 -14.86 -3.67
N ALA A 165 -5.19 -15.69 -4.56
CA ALA A 165 -6.61 -15.73 -4.90
C ALA A 165 -7.33 -16.71 -3.95
N VAL A 166 -8.61 -16.60 -3.63
CA VAL A 166 -9.65 -15.60 -3.94
C VAL A 166 -9.43 -14.30 -3.16
N ASP A 167 -9.65 -13.15 -3.79
CA ASP A 167 -9.57 -11.83 -3.16
C ASP A 167 -10.95 -11.19 -2.92
N GLY A 168 -10.98 -10.21 -2.01
CA GLY A 168 -12.18 -9.39 -1.82
C GLY A 168 -12.51 -8.56 -3.07
N PRO A 169 -13.81 -8.27 -3.32
CA PRO A 169 -14.19 -7.39 -4.42
C PRO A 169 -13.58 -6.01 -4.20
N PHE A 170 -13.31 -5.32 -5.30
CA PHE A 170 -12.88 -3.93 -5.23
C PHE A 170 -14.01 -3.04 -4.73
N VAL A 171 -13.63 -1.98 -4.03
CA VAL A 171 -14.56 -0.90 -3.66
C VAL A 171 -14.95 -0.12 -4.91
N LEU A 172 -16.14 0.48 -4.88
CA LEU A 172 -16.53 1.45 -5.90
C LEU A 172 -15.57 2.65 -5.87
N PRO A 173 -15.30 3.31 -7.00
CA PRO A 173 -14.47 4.52 -7.01
C PRO A 173 -15.00 5.52 -5.98
N VAL A 174 -14.15 5.87 -5.02
CA VAL A 174 -14.44 6.91 -4.02
C VAL A 174 -13.66 8.16 -4.38
N SER A 175 -14.31 9.31 -4.37
CA SER A 175 -13.67 10.62 -4.41
C SER A 175 -13.59 11.09 -2.96
N THR A 176 -12.40 11.36 -2.46
CA THR A 176 -12.22 11.87 -1.11
C THR A 176 -12.74 13.32 -1.05
N ARG A 177 -14.01 13.52 -0.69
CA ARG A 177 -14.52 14.83 -0.24
C ARG A 177 -14.70 14.76 1.26
N TRP A 178 -13.94 15.59 1.98
CA TRP A 178 -14.03 15.70 3.43
C TRP A 178 -15.00 16.82 3.81
N CYS A 179 -15.83 16.58 4.83
CA CYS A 179 -16.43 17.61 5.67
C CYS A 179 -15.51 17.87 6.86
#